data_AF-A0A8T5TJF0-F1
#
_entry.id   AF-A0A8T5TJF0-F1
#
_cell.length_a   1.000
_cell.length_b   1.000
_cell.length_c   1.000
_cell.angle_alpha   90.00
_cell.angle_beta   90.00
_cell.angle_gamma   90.00
#
_symmetry.space_group_name_H-M   'P 1'
#
loop_
_entity.id
_entity.type
_entity.pdbx_description
1 polymer ?
#
loop_
_entity_poly.entity_id
_entity_poly.type
_entity_poly.pdbx_seq_one_letter_code
_entity_poly.pdbx_strand_id
1 'polypeptide(L)'
;MEKKKLLVLGIILPLILGYYINISCRLNSISNNNQTNRIKDSIIYYNNLIIISDDNTNWNNDDSHVPSLALDNNGREHIVWEDDTDGIWDTDTEIMYAYNTGLGWSNATVISDG
;
A
#
# COMPACT_ATOMS: atom_id res chain seq x y z
N MET A 1 17.67 -36.75 -33.70
CA MET A 1 17.77 -36.73 -32.22
C MET A 1 17.69 -35.28 -31.72
N GLU A 2 16.66 -34.49 -32.08
CA GLU A 2 16.60 -33.07 -31.68
C GLU A 2 15.19 -32.48 -31.45
N LYS A 3 14.10 -33.20 -31.70
CA LYS A 3 12.74 -32.66 -31.50
C LYS A 3 12.14 -32.89 -30.10
N LYS A 4 12.87 -33.53 -29.18
CA LYS A 4 12.38 -33.82 -27.81
C LYS A 4 12.86 -32.84 -26.73
N LYS A 5 13.79 -31.92 -27.03
CA LYS A 5 14.30 -30.94 -26.05
C LYS A 5 13.48 -29.64 -25.98
N LEU A 6 12.71 -29.27 -27.01
CA LEU A 6 11.93 -28.02 -26.99
C LEU A 6 10.60 -28.11 -26.23
N LEU A 7 10.02 -29.30 -26.03
CA LEU A 7 8.73 -29.43 -25.33
C LEU A 7 8.86 -29.18 -23.82
N VAL A 8 10.06 -29.37 -23.25
CA VAL A 8 10.31 -29.21 -21.82
C VAL A 8 10.41 -27.74 -21.41
N LEU A 9 10.87 -26.84 -22.29
CA LEU A 9 10.93 -25.40 -21.98
C LEU A 9 9.58 -24.68 -22.12
N GLY A 10 8.70 -25.13 -23.02
CA GLY A 10 7.42 -24.45 -23.30
C GLY A 10 6.35 -24.61 -22.21
N ILE A 11 6.46 -25.65 -21.38
CA ILE A 11 5.45 -25.99 -20.36
C ILE A 11 5.92 -25.59 -18.96
N ILE A 12 7.23 -25.63 -18.70
CA ILE A 12 7.80 -25.33 -17.38
C ILE A 12 7.84 -23.82 -17.10
N LEU A 13 8.09 -22.97 -18.10
CA LEU A 13 8.13 -21.51 -17.91
C LEU A 13 6.81 -20.90 -17.41
N PRO A 14 5.63 -21.23 -18.00
CA PRO A 14 4.36 -20.69 -17.50
C PRO A 14 3.93 -21.28 -16.14
N LEU A 15 4.37 -22.48 -15.78
CA LEU A 15 4.11 -23.06 -14.45
C LEU A 15 4.95 -22.39 -13.35
N ILE A 16 6.19 -21.99 -13.67
CA ILE A 16 7.04 -21.23 -12.75
C ILE A 16 6.49 -19.80 -12.60
N LEU A 17 6.05 -19.14 -13.69
CA LEU A 17 5.51 -17.78 -13.62
C LEU A 17 4.16 -17.71 -12.88
N GLY A 18 3.30 -18.72 -13.06
CA GLY A 18 2.02 -18.83 -12.34
C GLY A 18 2.17 -19.12 -10.83
N TYR A 19 3.30 -19.72 -10.42
CA TYR A 19 3.63 -19.94 -9.01
C TYR A 19 4.02 -18.64 -8.30
N TYR A 20 4.69 -17.71 -8.98
CA TYR A 20 5.07 -16.42 -8.41
C TYR A 20 3.92 -15.40 -8.30
N ILE A 21 2.84 -15.59 -9.08
CA ILE A 21 1.67 -14.69 -9.05
C ILE A 21 0.66 -15.08 -7.97
N ASN A 22 0.77 -16.29 -7.39
CA ASN A 22 -0.11 -16.78 -6.33
C ASN A 22 0.52 -16.71 -4.93
N ILE A 23 1.09 -15.56 -4.56
CA ILE A 23 1.32 -15.27 -3.13
C ILE A 23 0.06 -14.57 -2.62
N SER A 24 -0.88 -15.40 -2.18
CA SER A 24 -2.02 -15.00 -1.37
C SER A 24 -1.57 -14.21 -0.14
N CYS A 25 -2.16 -13.04 0.10
CA CYS A 25 -2.14 -12.40 1.41
C CYS A 25 -2.93 -13.26 2.41
N ARG A 26 -2.26 -14.20 3.08
CA ARG A 26 -2.76 -14.82 4.30
C ARG A 26 -1.94 -14.29 5.47
N LEU A 27 -2.53 -13.35 6.20
CA LEU A 27 -2.04 -12.96 7.53
C LEU A 27 -2.30 -14.13 8.48
N ASN A 28 -1.25 -14.80 8.93
CA ASN A 28 -1.35 -15.60 10.14
C ASN A 28 -1.44 -14.62 11.30
N SER A 29 -2.56 -14.64 12.01
CA SER A 29 -2.72 -13.96 13.30
C SER A 29 -1.70 -14.56 14.28
N ILE A 30 -0.56 -13.91 14.47
CA ILE A 30 0.30 -14.19 15.61
C ILE A 30 -0.28 -13.37 16.77
N SER A 31 -1.10 -14.01 17.60
CA SER A 31 -1.34 -13.50 18.94
C SER A 31 -0.01 -13.53 19.67
N ASN A 32 0.46 -12.39 20.18
CA ASN A 32 1.05 -12.27 21.51
C ASN A 32 1.39 -10.81 21.79
N ASN A 33 0.65 -10.26 22.76
CA ASN A 33 0.95 -9.14 23.64
C ASN A 33 2.38 -8.61 23.53
N ASN A 34 2.49 -7.40 22.98
CA ASN A 34 3.37 -6.28 23.35
C ASN A 34 3.73 -5.52 22.08
N GLN A 35 3.30 -4.26 22.03
CA GLN A 35 3.60 -3.30 20.98
C GLN A 35 5.11 -3.34 20.65
N THR A 36 5.48 -3.73 19.42
CA THR A 36 6.74 -3.39 18.71
C THR A 36 6.93 -4.15 17.39
N ASN A 37 6.11 -5.14 17.05
CA ASN A 37 6.22 -5.86 15.77
C ASN A 37 5.55 -5.14 14.58
N ARG A 38 5.65 -3.81 14.51
CA ARG A 38 5.34 -3.08 13.28
C ARG A 38 6.57 -3.19 12.34
N ILE A 39 6.41 -4.00 11.30
CA ILE A 39 7.11 -3.90 9.99
C ILE A 39 8.62 -4.23 9.95
N LYS A 40 9.18 -5.07 10.84
CA LYS A 40 10.63 -5.43 10.76
C LYS A 40 10.99 -6.71 10.00
N ASP A 41 10.04 -7.58 9.68
CA ASP A 41 10.36 -8.93 9.16
C ASP A 41 10.36 -9.04 7.62
N SER A 42 10.47 -7.95 6.87
CA SER A 42 10.40 -8.01 5.38
C SER A 42 11.31 -7.00 4.66
N ILE A 43 12.52 -6.79 5.21
CA ILE A 43 13.52 -5.79 4.82
C ILE A 43 13.98 -5.81 3.34
N ILE A 44 13.64 -6.82 2.54
CA ILE A 44 14.11 -6.91 1.13
C ILE A 44 13.13 -6.28 0.12
N TYR A 45 11.84 -6.15 0.46
CA TYR A 45 10.81 -5.59 -0.45
C TYR A 45 10.40 -4.15 -0.11
N TYR A 46 10.78 -3.65 1.07
CA TYR A 46 10.26 -2.40 1.63
C TYR A 46 11.29 -1.27 1.73
N ASN A 47 12.39 -1.35 0.98
CA ASN A 47 13.46 -0.33 1.04
C ASN A 47 13.00 1.09 0.63
N ASN A 48 11.81 1.22 0.01
CA ASN A 48 11.20 2.49 -0.40
C ASN A 48 9.76 2.62 0.09
N LEU A 49 9.45 2.24 1.34
CA LEU A 49 8.15 2.56 1.93
C LEU A 49 8.01 4.07 2.09
N ILE A 50 6.91 4.61 1.57
CA ILE A 50 6.53 6.01 1.75
C ILE A 50 5.27 6.05 2.61
N ILE A 51 5.29 6.86 3.66
CA ILE A 51 4.13 7.17 4.47
C ILE A 51 3.39 8.31 3.77
N ILE A 52 2.08 8.14 3.56
CA ILE A 52 1.22 9.11 2.85
C ILE A 52 0.22 9.76 3.81
N SER A 53 -0.20 9.01 4.84
CA SER A 53 -1.22 9.46 5.79
C SER A 53 -0.69 10.44 6.84
N ASP A 54 0.64 10.61 6.93
CA ASP A 54 1.29 11.41 7.96
C ASP A 54 2.57 12.07 7.41
N ASP A 55 3.09 13.04 8.14
CA ASP A 55 4.35 13.70 7.84
C ASP A 55 5.31 13.69 9.05
N ASN A 56 6.32 14.55 9.06
CA ASN A 56 7.31 14.59 10.14
C ASN A 56 6.78 15.19 11.45
N THR A 57 5.57 15.74 11.45
CA THR A 57 4.92 16.32 12.63
C THR A 57 4.19 15.27 13.47
N ASN A 58 3.93 14.08 12.92
CA ASN A 58 3.11 13.02 13.52
C ASN A 58 1.72 13.55 13.91
N TRP A 59 1.09 14.31 13.01
CA TRP A 59 -0.24 14.89 13.26
C TRP A 59 -1.33 13.82 13.16
N ASN A 60 -1.14 12.83 12.27
CA ASN A 60 -2.01 11.66 12.18
C ASN A 60 -1.70 10.72 13.34
N ASN A 61 -2.65 10.60 14.27
CA ASN A 61 -2.45 9.87 15.52
C ASN A 61 -3.56 8.85 15.83
N ASP A 62 -4.49 8.65 14.90
CA ASP A 62 -5.55 7.65 15.00
C ASP A 62 -5.59 6.73 13.74
N ASP A 63 -6.63 5.92 13.61
CA ASP A 63 -6.73 4.89 12.59
C ASP A 63 -7.11 5.45 11.19
N SER A 64 -6.23 5.23 10.21
CA SER A 64 -6.55 5.39 8.79
C SER A 64 -7.12 4.10 8.18
N HIS A 65 -8.23 4.19 7.46
CA HIS A 65 -8.95 3.05 6.92
C HIS A 65 -9.44 3.24 5.46
N VAL A 66 -9.83 2.11 4.86
CA VAL A 66 -10.44 2.00 3.52
C VAL A 66 -9.79 2.82 2.37
N PRO A 67 -8.46 2.71 2.15
CA PRO A 67 -7.81 3.48 1.10
C PRO A 67 -8.30 3.08 -0.31
N SER A 68 -8.43 4.06 -1.19
CA SER A 68 -8.77 3.90 -2.60
C SER A 68 -7.79 4.68 -3.48
N LEU A 69 -7.25 4.03 -4.52
CA LEU A 69 -6.23 4.58 -5.42
C LEU A 69 -6.74 4.61 -6.87
N ALA A 70 -6.57 5.73 -7.55
CA ALA A 70 -6.90 5.90 -8.96
C ALA A 70 -5.81 6.67 -9.71
N LEU A 71 -5.80 6.54 -11.04
CA LEU A 71 -4.94 7.32 -11.92
C LEU A 71 -5.73 8.42 -12.62
N ASP A 72 -5.17 9.62 -12.77
CA ASP A 72 -5.71 10.65 -13.66
C ASP A 72 -5.38 10.39 -15.13
N ASN A 73 -5.86 11.27 -16.02
CA ASN A 73 -5.61 11.18 -17.47
C ASN A 73 -4.13 11.32 -17.86
N ASN A 74 -3.29 11.83 -16.96
CA ASN A 74 -1.84 11.96 -17.16
C ASN A 74 -1.06 10.80 -16.51
N GLY A 75 -1.76 9.81 -15.93
CA GLY A 75 -1.16 8.67 -15.23
C GLY A 75 -0.68 9.00 -13.82
N ARG A 76 -1.13 10.12 -13.23
CA ARG A 76 -0.79 10.52 -11.86
C ARG A 76 -1.60 9.72 -10.85
N GLU A 77 -0.96 9.22 -9.80
CA GLU A 77 -1.65 8.55 -8.71
C GLU A 77 -2.40 9.53 -7.79
N HIS A 78 -3.62 9.18 -7.45
CA HIS A 78 -4.49 9.85 -6.49
C HIS A 78 -4.96 8.83 -5.46
N ILE A 79 -4.88 9.16 -4.18
CA ILE A 79 -5.36 8.31 -3.09
C ILE A 79 -6.33 9.09 -2.22
N VAL A 80 -7.39 8.40 -1.79
CA VAL A 80 -8.31 8.85 -0.73
C VAL A 80 -8.39 7.78 0.33
N TRP A 81 -8.61 8.17 1.58
CA TRP A 81 -8.80 7.25 2.72
C TRP A 81 -9.69 7.88 3.78
N GLU A 82 -10.26 7.07 4.65
CA GLU A 82 -10.95 7.53 5.86
C GLU A 82 -9.93 7.66 7.00
N ASP A 83 -10.05 8.67 7.85
CA ASP A 83 -9.13 8.89 8.97
C ASP A 83 -9.87 9.40 10.21
N ASP A 84 -9.62 8.76 11.36
CA ASP A 84 -10.25 9.10 12.64
C ASP A 84 -9.45 10.15 13.44
N THR A 85 -8.37 10.70 12.89
CA THR A 85 -7.56 11.72 13.58
C THR A 85 -8.35 13.01 13.76
N ASP A 86 -8.58 13.41 15.02
CA ASP A 86 -9.12 14.73 15.38
C ASP A 86 -8.22 15.87 14.86
N GLY A 87 -8.82 16.93 14.33
CA GLY A 87 -8.08 18.05 13.78
C GLY A 87 -8.81 19.39 13.85
N ILE A 88 -8.48 20.28 12.91
CA ILE A 88 -9.22 21.54 12.75
C ILE A 88 -10.66 21.31 12.25
N TRP A 89 -10.92 20.10 11.76
CA TRP A 89 -12.19 19.56 11.25
C TRP A 89 -13.06 18.90 12.34
N ASP A 90 -12.73 19.08 13.63
CA ASP A 90 -13.48 18.48 14.77
C ASP A 90 -13.15 16.97 14.97
N THR A 91 -14.15 16.14 15.30
CA THR A 91 -14.00 14.82 15.94
C THR A 91 -14.69 13.67 15.19
N ASP A 92 -15.24 13.92 14.01
CA ASP A 92 -15.76 12.89 13.14
C ASP A 92 -14.71 12.36 12.15
N THR A 93 -15.05 11.24 11.52
CA THR A 93 -14.17 10.56 10.56
C THR A 93 -14.09 11.35 9.26
N GLU A 94 -12.88 11.67 8.83
CA GLU A 94 -12.64 12.46 7.63
C GLU A 94 -12.32 11.62 6.40
N ILE A 95 -12.75 12.12 5.24
CA ILE A 95 -12.21 11.71 3.95
C ILE A 95 -10.98 12.56 3.64
N MET A 96 -9.83 11.89 3.61
CA MET A 96 -8.53 12.46 3.32
C MET A 96 -8.14 12.21 1.87
N TYR A 97 -7.26 13.06 1.35
CA TYR A 97 -6.77 13.00 -0.03
C TYR A 97 -5.29 13.36 -0.14
N ALA A 98 -4.59 12.65 -1.02
CA ALA A 98 -3.24 13.00 -1.47
C ALA A 98 -3.02 12.55 -2.93
N TYR A 99 -2.00 13.10 -3.58
CA TYR A 99 -1.65 12.71 -4.95
C TYR A 99 -0.14 12.75 -5.18
N ASN A 100 0.33 11.98 -6.15
CA ASN A 100 1.73 11.96 -6.53
C ASN A 100 2.08 13.17 -7.41
N THR A 101 3.07 13.97 -7.01
CA THR A 101 3.52 15.15 -7.76
C THR A 101 4.56 14.81 -8.84
N GLY A 102 5.00 13.55 -8.92
CA GLY A 102 6.15 13.12 -9.71
C GLY A 102 7.49 13.27 -8.98
N LEU A 103 7.52 14.03 -7.86
CA LEU A 103 8.67 14.16 -6.95
C LEU A 103 8.42 13.48 -5.59
N GLY A 104 7.22 12.94 -5.38
CA GLY A 104 6.73 12.42 -4.11
C GLY A 104 5.25 12.71 -3.93
N TRP A 105 4.67 12.28 -2.82
CA TRP A 105 3.28 12.55 -2.48
C TRP A 105 3.09 13.99 -1.98
N SER A 106 1.92 14.56 -2.27
CA SER A 106 1.46 15.78 -1.60
C SER A 106 1.21 15.51 -0.11
N ASN A 107 1.10 16.57 0.69
CA ASN A 107 0.53 16.44 2.02
C ASN A 107 -0.92 15.93 1.92
N ALA A 108 -1.34 15.20 2.96
CA ALA A 108 -2.74 14.85 3.17
C ALA A 108 -3.58 16.12 3.33
N THR A 109 -4.78 16.11 2.76
CA THR A 109 -5.77 17.18 2.89
C THR A 109 -7.15 16.58 3.13
N VAL A 110 -7.90 17.12 4.07
CA VAL A 110 -9.32 16.82 4.26
C VAL A 110 -10.11 17.30 3.04
N ILE A 111 -11.07 16.49 2.59
CA ILE A 111 -12.00 16.81 1.48
C ILE A 111 -13.48 16.52 1.80
N SER A 112 -13.78 15.92 2.95
CA SER A 112 -15.15 15.75 3.49
C SER A 112 -15.73 17.08 3.98
N ASP A 113 -14.88 17.94 4.50
CA ASP A 113 -15.24 19.25 5.05
C ASP A 113 -14.84 20.42 4.15
N GLY A 114 -15.66 21.47 4.18
CA GLY A 114 -15.58 22.65 3.31
C GLY A 114 -15.47 23.98 4.04
#